data_AF-A0A2G1MEP0-F1
#
_entry.id   AF-A0A2G1MEP0-F1
#
_cell.length_a   1.000
_cell.length_b   1.000
_cell.length_c   1.000
_cell.angle_alpha   90.00
_cell.angle_beta   90.00
_cell.angle_gamma   90.00
#
_symmetry.space_group_name_H-M   'P 1'
#
loop_
_entity.id
_entity.type
_entity.pdbx_description
1 polymer ?
#
loop_
_entity_poly.entity_id
_entity_poly.type
_entity_poly.pdbx_seq_one_letter_code
_entity_poly.pdbx_strand_id
1 'polypeptide(L)'
;MRDCIIVGGGPAGLSAGIYMARFLRDTVLFDAGRPRADRIPRSRNLPGYPDGVTGPELLDGMRRQLDHYDVEIRRDRVTSAHRIEGGFRVEAEGGAVEARALILATGVTNRPPRIPEDLHDEGVARGLIRYCPICDAYEVRGQKVAILGSGPHAVAEGRFVKHYAEDVTVVRPEHAPLDNDGEKALSQAGLKILPSHRRDIRLDDDGIVVEMEDGREERFDTLYVALGTDPHSDLARDLGAELTEAGCIPVDAHCETSIEGLFAIGDVVAGLDQIAYGMGHAAVACTEIHNRLLGC
;
A
#
# COMPACT_ATOMS: atom_id res chain seq x y z
N MET A 1 6.14 27.15 15.28
CA MET A 1 5.46 25.84 15.18
C MET A 1 4.60 25.89 13.94
N ARG A 2 4.76 24.94 13.02
CA ARG A 2 3.95 24.81 11.81
C ARG A 2 2.49 24.48 12.19
N ASP A 3 1.55 24.66 11.28
CA ASP A 3 0.19 24.15 11.46
C ASP A 3 0.17 22.62 11.37
N CYS A 4 0.89 22.05 10.41
CA CYS A 4 0.88 20.61 10.17
C CYS A 4 2.23 20.07 9.65
N ILE A 5 2.57 18.85 10.07
CA ILE A 5 3.61 18.02 9.44
C ILE A 5 2.93 16.84 8.76
N ILE A 6 3.32 16.55 7.52
CA ILE A 6 2.92 15.35 6.76
C ILE A 6 4.14 14.45 6.59
N VAL A 7 4.03 13.18 6.97
CA VAL A 7 5.10 12.19 6.81
C VAL A 7 4.70 11.17 5.75
N GLY A 8 5.30 11.29 4.56
CA GLY A 8 5.09 10.39 3.43
C GLY A 8 4.81 11.14 2.12
N GLY A 9 5.62 10.88 1.08
CA GLY A 9 5.49 11.47 -0.26
C GLY A 9 4.75 10.61 -1.28
N GLY A 10 3.88 9.71 -0.85
CA GLY A 10 2.99 8.93 -1.73
C GLY A 10 1.69 9.68 -2.08
N PRO A 11 0.77 9.05 -2.83
CA PRO A 11 -0.47 9.71 -3.26
C PRO A 11 -1.34 10.28 -2.12
N ALA A 12 -1.38 9.62 -0.96
CA ALA A 12 -2.10 10.14 0.20
C ALA A 12 -1.46 11.42 0.75
N GLY A 13 -0.14 11.40 1.00
CA GLY A 13 0.58 12.55 1.55
C GLY A 13 0.69 13.73 0.59
N LEU A 14 0.93 13.48 -0.71
CA LEU A 14 0.92 14.54 -1.73
C LEU A 14 -0.47 15.19 -1.84
N SER A 15 -1.54 14.40 -1.75
CA SER A 15 -2.90 14.95 -1.69
C SER A 15 -3.11 15.80 -0.45
N ALA A 16 -2.64 15.35 0.72
CA ALA A 16 -2.73 16.11 1.95
C ALA A 16 -1.99 17.46 1.84
N GLY A 17 -0.80 17.46 1.23
CA GLY A 17 -0.07 18.69 0.93
C GLY A 17 -0.90 19.67 0.11
N ILE A 18 -1.57 19.19 -0.96
CA ILE A 18 -2.42 20.04 -1.82
C ILE A 18 -3.57 20.64 -1.02
N TYR A 19 -4.26 19.84 -0.20
CA TYR A 19 -5.36 20.34 0.64
C TYR A 19 -4.89 21.39 1.63
N MET A 20 -3.83 21.10 2.38
CA MET A 20 -3.29 22.02 3.38
C MET A 20 -2.82 23.34 2.78
N ALA A 21 -2.18 23.29 1.60
CA ALA A 21 -1.78 24.49 0.86
C ALA A 21 -2.97 25.36 0.48
N ARG A 22 -4.04 24.74 -0.04
CA ARG A 22 -5.26 25.44 -0.44
C ARG A 22 -6.07 25.97 0.75
N PHE A 23 -5.89 25.37 1.91
CA PHE A 23 -6.39 25.87 3.19
C PHE A 23 -5.51 26.96 3.83
N LEU A 24 -4.44 27.38 3.13
CA LEU A 24 -3.49 28.39 3.60
C LEU A 24 -2.85 28.02 4.96
N ARG A 25 -2.57 26.73 5.16
CA ARG A 25 -1.96 26.19 6.37
C ARG A 25 -0.45 26.05 6.21
N ASP A 26 0.28 26.53 7.21
CA ASP A 26 1.73 26.43 7.24
C ASP A 26 2.17 24.95 7.43
N THR A 27 2.61 24.32 6.34
CA THR A 27 2.76 22.86 6.26
C THR A 27 4.13 22.46 5.72
N VAL A 28 4.72 21.43 6.33
CA VAL A 28 5.89 20.73 5.79
C VAL A 28 5.54 19.28 5.47
N LEU A 29 5.98 18.79 4.31
CA LEU A 29 5.84 17.40 3.88
C LEU A 29 7.22 16.75 3.81
N PHE A 30 7.39 15.61 4.49
CA PHE A 30 8.57 14.77 4.40
C PHE A 30 8.38 13.64 3.39
N ASP A 31 9.26 13.54 2.39
CA ASP A 31 9.30 12.50 1.37
C ASP A 31 10.65 11.75 1.40
N ALA A 32 10.63 10.48 1.81
CA ALA A 32 11.81 9.61 1.81
C ALA A 32 12.17 9.04 0.42
N GLY A 33 11.41 9.39 -0.64
CA GLY A 33 11.73 9.07 -2.03
C GLY A 33 11.48 7.61 -2.44
N ARG A 34 10.73 6.83 -1.64
CA ARG A 34 10.41 5.42 -1.92
C ARG A 34 8.91 5.10 -1.85
N PRO A 35 8.03 5.82 -2.57
CA PRO A 35 6.60 5.55 -2.50
C PRO A 35 6.24 4.20 -3.15
N ARG A 36 5.40 3.39 -2.49
CA ARG A 36 4.87 2.11 -3.03
C ARG A 36 4.28 2.27 -4.43
N ALA A 37 3.64 3.42 -4.69
CA ALA A 37 3.00 3.73 -5.95
C ALA A 37 3.98 3.78 -7.14
N ASP A 38 5.28 4.03 -6.93
CA ASP A 38 6.28 4.15 -8.01
C ASP A 38 6.42 2.86 -8.83
N ARG A 39 6.15 1.71 -8.20
CA ARG A 39 6.21 0.39 -8.82
C ARG A 39 4.95 0.00 -9.60
N ILE A 40 3.93 0.86 -9.68
CA ILE A 40 2.69 0.56 -10.38
C ILE A 40 2.93 0.64 -11.89
N PRO A 41 2.86 -0.48 -12.64
CA PRO A 41 3.07 -0.45 -14.09
C PRO A 41 1.98 0.37 -14.78
N ARG A 42 0.72 0.19 -14.38
CA ARG A 42 -0.42 1.02 -14.79
C ARG A 42 -1.62 0.76 -13.88
N SER A 43 -2.16 1.79 -13.26
CA SER A 43 -3.47 1.76 -12.60
C SER A 43 -4.56 2.18 -13.60
N ARG A 44 -5.71 1.49 -13.59
CA ARG A 44 -6.86 1.77 -14.47
C ARG A 44 -8.14 2.10 -13.71
N ASN A 45 -8.07 2.15 -12.39
CA ASN A 45 -9.23 2.38 -11.52
C ASN A 45 -9.19 3.75 -10.81
N LEU A 46 -8.31 4.66 -11.24
CA LEU A 46 -8.27 6.05 -10.78
C LEU A 46 -9.00 6.97 -11.78
N PRO A 47 -10.15 7.56 -11.40
CA PRO A 47 -10.87 8.48 -12.27
C PRO A 47 -10.04 9.70 -12.68
N GLY A 48 -10.27 10.19 -13.90
CA GLY A 48 -9.50 11.28 -14.51
C GLY A 48 -8.36 10.81 -15.43
N TYR A 49 -8.04 9.51 -15.42
CA TYR A 49 -7.05 8.89 -16.30
C TYR A 49 -7.73 7.83 -17.20
N PRO A 50 -8.35 8.24 -18.32
CA PRO A 50 -9.16 7.34 -19.15
C PRO A 50 -8.38 6.13 -19.70
N ASP A 51 -7.09 6.33 -19.99
CA ASP A 51 -6.18 5.28 -20.48
C ASP A 51 -5.38 4.60 -19.36
N GLY A 52 -5.72 4.90 -18.10
CA GLY A 52 -4.93 4.59 -16.92
C GLY A 52 -3.68 5.46 -16.77
N VAL A 53 -2.97 5.27 -15.67
CA VAL A 53 -1.77 6.05 -15.31
C VAL A 53 -0.73 5.16 -14.67
N THR A 54 0.54 5.33 -15.03
CA THR A 54 1.64 4.65 -14.33
C THR A 54 1.89 5.30 -12.97
N GLY A 55 2.51 4.56 -12.06
CA GLY A 55 2.96 5.09 -10.77
C GLY A 55 3.79 6.37 -10.89
N PRO A 56 4.87 6.37 -11.68
CA PRO A 56 5.73 7.53 -11.88
C PRO A 56 4.99 8.74 -12.47
N GLU A 57 4.17 8.54 -13.52
CA GLU A 57 3.37 9.61 -14.13
C GLU A 57 2.42 10.27 -13.12
N LEU A 58 1.76 9.47 -12.28
CA LEU A 58 0.86 9.97 -11.24
C LEU A 58 1.63 10.81 -10.22
N LEU A 59 2.71 10.27 -9.66
CA LEU A 59 3.50 10.95 -8.62
C LEU A 59 4.11 12.27 -9.14
N ASP A 60 4.62 12.26 -10.36
CA ASP A 60 5.18 13.44 -11.03
C ASP A 60 4.09 14.50 -11.30
N GLY A 61 2.90 14.09 -11.76
CA GLY A 61 1.74 14.98 -11.91
C GLY A 61 1.31 15.63 -10.59
N MET A 62 1.28 14.86 -9.50
CA MET A 62 0.92 15.36 -8.17
C MET A 62 1.97 16.31 -7.59
N ARG A 63 3.26 16.03 -7.79
CA ARG A 63 4.36 16.93 -7.40
C ARG A 63 4.30 18.25 -8.15
N ARG A 64 4.12 18.22 -9.48
CA ARG A 64 3.89 19.45 -10.26
C ARG A 64 2.68 20.24 -9.80
N GLN A 65 1.61 19.57 -9.38
CA GLN A 65 0.46 20.25 -8.83
C GLN A 65 0.80 20.97 -7.53
N LEU A 66 1.61 20.35 -6.66
CA LEU A 66 2.12 20.97 -5.44
C LEU A 66 3.03 22.16 -5.70
N ASP A 67 3.84 22.14 -6.76
CA ASP A 67 4.75 23.25 -7.14
C ASP A 67 4.02 24.58 -7.41
N HIS A 68 2.70 24.56 -7.59
CA HIS A 68 1.88 25.77 -7.70
C HIS A 68 1.56 26.44 -6.37
N TYR A 69 1.91 25.82 -5.24
CA TYR A 69 1.58 26.29 -3.90
C TYR A 69 2.83 26.39 -3.02
N ASP A 70 2.74 27.22 -1.97
CA ASP A 70 3.80 27.39 -0.98
C ASP A 70 3.72 26.28 0.09
N VAL A 71 4.19 25.09 -0.26
CA VAL A 71 4.36 23.96 0.66
C VAL A 71 5.82 23.57 0.71
N GLU A 72 6.40 23.52 1.91
CA GLU A 72 7.77 23.03 2.07
C GLU A 72 7.80 21.51 1.89
N ILE A 73 8.48 21.02 0.85
CA ILE A 73 8.74 19.59 0.66
C ILE A 73 10.19 19.30 1.04
N ARG A 74 10.39 18.49 2.08
CA ARG A 74 11.70 17.99 2.50
C ARG A 74 11.91 16.57 1.99
N ARG A 75 12.92 16.40 1.14
CA ARG A 75 13.40 15.07 0.73
C ARG A 75 14.27 14.48 1.83
N ASP A 76 13.62 13.95 2.85
CA ASP A 76 14.25 13.53 4.08
C ASP A 76 13.41 12.43 4.76
N ARG A 77 14.09 11.58 5.53
CA ARG A 77 13.46 10.51 6.28
C ARG A 77 13.25 10.95 7.73
N VAL A 78 12.00 10.92 8.16
CA VAL A 78 11.64 11.06 9.57
C VAL A 78 12.13 9.84 10.35
N THR A 79 12.77 10.09 11.50
CA THR A 79 13.38 9.05 12.34
C THR A 79 12.64 8.87 13.66
N SER A 80 12.05 9.92 14.22
CA SER A 80 11.19 9.83 15.41
C SER A 80 10.14 10.95 15.46
N ALA A 81 9.12 10.75 16.28
CA ALA A 81 8.13 11.75 16.61
C ALA A 81 7.81 11.71 18.11
N HIS A 82 7.61 12.88 18.71
CA HIS A 82 7.34 13.04 20.13
C HIS A 82 6.16 13.99 20.34
N ARG A 83 5.28 13.68 21.30
CA ARG A 83 4.32 14.67 21.80
C ARG A 83 5.05 15.77 22.55
N ILE A 84 4.64 17.00 22.33
CA ILE A 84 5.07 18.19 23.07
C ILE A 84 3.85 18.98 23.54
N GLU A 85 4.06 19.98 24.37
CA GLU A 85 2.97 20.91 24.71
C GLU A 85 2.47 21.62 23.43
N GLY A 86 1.17 21.47 23.14
CA GLY A 86 0.53 22.11 21.99
C GLY A 86 0.71 21.40 20.64
N GLY A 87 1.34 20.22 20.58
CA GLY A 87 1.45 19.46 19.33
C GLY A 87 2.51 18.36 19.33
N PHE A 88 3.27 18.30 18.23
CA PHE A 88 4.25 17.25 17.95
C PHE A 88 5.59 17.86 17.55
N ARG A 89 6.66 17.16 17.92
CA ARG A 89 8.01 17.38 17.43
C ARG A 89 8.46 16.18 16.62
N VAL A 90 8.84 16.40 15.37
CA VAL A 90 9.28 15.36 14.43
C VAL A 90 10.75 15.57 14.13
N GLU A 91 11.54 14.51 14.33
CA GLU A 91 12.98 14.49 14.06
C GLU A 91 13.24 13.85 12.69
N ALA A 92 14.13 14.46 11.91
CA ALA A 92 14.58 14.01 10.60
C ALA A 92 16.06 14.35 10.43
N GLU A 93 16.74 13.81 9.41
CA GLU A 93 18.19 14.01 9.24
C GLU A 93 18.56 15.48 9.04
N GLY A 94 17.72 16.23 8.32
CA GLY A 94 17.83 17.66 8.06
C GLY A 94 17.39 18.55 9.23
N GLY A 95 17.01 17.97 10.37
CA GLY A 95 16.66 18.67 11.60
C GLY A 95 15.17 18.67 11.94
N ALA A 96 14.90 18.95 13.22
CA ALA A 96 13.57 18.84 13.80
C ALA A 96 12.58 19.90 13.30
N VAL A 97 11.29 19.53 13.26
CA VAL A 97 10.18 20.46 13.05
C VAL A 97 9.10 20.21 14.09
N GLU A 98 8.47 21.29 14.55
CA GLU A 98 7.34 21.22 15.47
C GLU A 98 6.07 21.70 14.78
N ALA A 99 4.96 21.01 15.00
CA ALA A 99 3.65 21.36 14.45
C ALA A 99 2.51 21.06 15.40
N ARG A 100 1.38 21.74 15.20
CA ARG A 100 0.14 21.52 15.98
C ARG A 100 -0.52 20.18 15.66
N ALA A 101 -0.47 19.75 14.39
CA ALA A 101 -0.98 18.45 13.93
C ALA A 101 0.08 17.65 13.18
N LEU A 102 -0.05 16.32 13.21
CA LEU A 102 0.82 15.38 12.51
C LEU A 102 -0.03 14.41 11.68
N ILE A 103 0.25 14.28 10.38
CA ILE A 103 -0.36 13.30 9.47
C ILE A 103 0.67 12.24 9.12
N LEU A 104 0.37 10.97 9.43
CA LEU A 104 1.14 9.80 9.00
C LEU A 104 0.55 9.24 7.70
N ALA A 105 1.28 9.43 6.60
CA ALA A 105 0.98 8.91 5.27
C ALA A 105 2.09 7.93 4.81
N THR A 106 2.59 7.13 5.75
CA THR A 106 3.83 6.34 5.62
C THR A 106 3.67 5.09 4.76
N GLY A 107 2.44 4.63 4.54
CA GLY A 107 2.13 3.51 3.67
C GLY A 107 2.54 2.15 4.22
N VAL A 108 2.75 1.19 3.31
CA VAL A 108 3.09 -0.21 3.59
C VAL A 108 4.12 -0.74 2.60
N THR A 109 4.83 -1.81 2.96
CA THR A 109 5.62 -2.62 2.01
C THR A 109 4.89 -3.93 1.71
N ASN A 110 4.80 -4.33 0.45
CA ASN A 110 4.37 -5.70 0.11
C ASN A 110 5.42 -6.71 0.56
N ARG A 111 4.99 -7.87 1.07
CA ARG A 111 5.90 -9.01 1.28
C ARG A 111 6.13 -9.70 -0.07
N PRO A 112 7.32 -9.59 -0.67
CA PRO A 112 7.55 -10.16 -1.99
C PRO A 112 7.71 -11.68 -1.93
N PRO A 113 7.50 -12.38 -3.06
CA PRO A 113 7.97 -13.75 -3.20
C PRO A 113 9.49 -13.83 -2.93
N ARG A 114 9.96 -14.94 -2.37
CA ARG A 114 11.39 -15.22 -2.25
C ARG A 114 11.93 -15.64 -3.61
N ILE A 115 12.34 -14.65 -4.40
CA ILE A 115 12.98 -14.75 -5.71
C ILE A 115 14.00 -13.60 -5.85
N PRO A 116 14.91 -13.63 -6.85
CA PRO A 116 15.78 -12.49 -7.15
C PRO A 116 14.99 -11.20 -7.39
N GLU A 117 15.52 -10.06 -6.91
CA GLU A 117 14.83 -8.77 -6.96
C GLU A 117 14.65 -8.25 -8.40
N ASP A 118 15.64 -8.48 -9.26
CA ASP A 118 15.58 -8.16 -10.68
C ASP A 118 14.47 -8.94 -11.39
N LEU A 119 14.35 -10.24 -11.09
CA LEU A 119 13.25 -11.07 -11.60
C LEU A 119 11.89 -10.59 -11.11
N HIS A 120 11.79 -10.26 -9.82
CA HIS A 120 10.57 -9.70 -9.24
C HIS A 120 10.16 -8.40 -9.93
N ASP A 121 11.10 -7.47 -10.08
CA ASP A 121 10.84 -6.14 -10.64
C ASP A 121 10.50 -6.20 -12.12
N GLU A 122 11.16 -7.09 -12.89
CA GLU A 122 10.78 -7.39 -14.26
C GLU A 122 9.34 -7.94 -14.32
N GLY A 123 9.01 -8.89 -13.45
CA GLY A 123 7.68 -9.49 -13.38
C GLY A 123 6.58 -8.48 -13.06
N VAL A 124 6.84 -7.55 -12.15
CA VAL A 124 5.91 -6.44 -11.82
C VAL A 124 5.79 -5.47 -13.01
N ALA A 125 6.91 -5.07 -13.62
CA ALA A 125 6.91 -4.14 -14.74
C ALA A 125 6.15 -4.68 -15.96
N ARG A 126 6.24 -6.00 -16.21
CA ARG A 126 5.51 -6.70 -17.28
C ARG A 126 4.05 -7.02 -16.92
N GLY A 127 3.64 -6.79 -15.67
CA GLY A 127 2.30 -7.14 -15.17
C GLY A 127 2.08 -8.65 -15.02
N LEU A 128 3.15 -9.44 -14.93
CA LEU A 128 3.11 -10.86 -14.66
C LEU A 128 2.96 -11.13 -13.15
N ILE A 129 3.64 -10.34 -12.32
CA ILE A 129 3.52 -10.38 -10.86
C ILE A 129 2.65 -9.22 -10.39
N ARG A 130 1.59 -9.53 -9.64
CA ARG A 130 0.57 -8.57 -9.19
C ARG A 130 0.32 -8.70 -7.70
N TYR A 131 -0.17 -7.62 -7.10
CA TYR A 131 -0.41 -7.53 -5.65
C TYR A 131 -1.84 -7.11 -5.28
N CYS A 132 -2.63 -6.63 -6.25
CA CYS A 132 -3.89 -5.96 -5.97
C CYS A 132 -4.94 -6.35 -7.00
N PRO A 133 -5.72 -7.41 -6.78
CA PRO A 133 -6.81 -7.79 -7.67
C PRO A 133 -7.86 -6.68 -7.86
N ILE A 134 -8.08 -5.85 -6.84
CA ILE A 134 -8.98 -4.68 -6.95
C ILE A 134 -8.47 -3.71 -8.03
N CYS A 135 -7.16 -3.62 -8.21
CA CYS A 135 -6.51 -2.73 -9.15
C CYS A 135 -6.53 -3.28 -10.58
N ASP A 136 -6.35 -4.60 -10.74
CA ASP A 136 -5.98 -5.17 -12.03
C ASP A 136 -6.54 -6.56 -12.38
N ALA A 137 -7.44 -7.13 -11.58
CA ALA A 137 -8.09 -8.40 -11.93
C ALA A 137 -8.96 -8.27 -13.20
N TYR A 138 -9.34 -7.05 -13.56
CA TYR A 138 -9.98 -6.76 -14.85
C TYR A 138 -9.05 -7.16 -16.01
N GLU A 139 -7.76 -6.85 -15.95
CA GLU A 139 -6.81 -7.10 -17.05
C GLU A 139 -6.51 -8.59 -17.27
N VAL A 140 -6.71 -9.42 -16.25
CA VAL A 140 -6.35 -10.86 -16.27
C VAL A 140 -7.53 -11.78 -16.57
N ARG A 141 -8.67 -11.23 -17.02
CA ARG A 141 -9.84 -12.04 -17.38
C ARG A 141 -9.50 -13.12 -18.40
N GLY A 142 -9.97 -14.33 -18.14
CA GLY A 142 -9.76 -15.48 -19.01
C GLY A 142 -8.32 -16.02 -19.02
N GLN A 143 -7.41 -15.43 -18.24
CA GLN A 143 -6.07 -15.96 -18.05
C GLN A 143 -6.05 -17.12 -17.06
N LYS A 144 -4.97 -17.90 -17.12
CA LYS A 144 -4.58 -18.87 -16.10
C LYS A 144 -3.77 -18.17 -15.01
N VAL A 145 -4.32 -18.11 -13.80
CA VAL A 145 -3.80 -17.28 -12.71
C VAL A 145 -3.33 -18.12 -11.53
N ALA A 146 -2.13 -17.84 -11.05
CA ALA A 146 -1.62 -18.36 -9.79
C ALA A 146 -1.87 -17.37 -8.64
N ILE A 147 -2.24 -17.88 -7.47
CA ILE A 147 -2.27 -17.15 -6.20
C ILE A 147 -1.15 -17.71 -5.31
N LEU A 148 -0.07 -16.97 -5.11
CA LEU A 148 1.00 -17.36 -4.19
C LEU A 148 0.60 -16.99 -2.77
N GLY A 149 0.25 -18.00 -1.97
CA GLY A 149 -0.14 -17.79 -0.58
C GLY A 149 -0.65 -19.06 0.09
N SER A 150 -1.08 -18.92 1.33
CA SER A 150 -1.66 -20.00 2.13
C SER A 150 -2.71 -19.47 3.11
N GLY A 151 -3.54 -20.37 3.63
CA GLY A 151 -4.50 -20.05 4.67
C GLY A 151 -5.64 -19.10 4.22
N PRO A 152 -6.31 -18.44 5.17
CA PRO A 152 -7.52 -17.65 4.88
C PRO A 152 -7.33 -16.52 3.87
N HIS A 153 -6.17 -15.87 3.86
CA HIS A 153 -5.89 -14.77 2.94
C HIS A 153 -5.84 -15.24 1.48
N ALA A 154 -5.16 -16.37 1.20
CA ALA A 154 -5.15 -16.96 -0.14
C ALA A 154 -6.54 -17.44 -0.60
N VAL A 155 -7.39 -17.91 0.33
CA VAL A 155 -8.79 -18.25 0.03
C VAL A 155 -9.58 -17.00 -0.39
N ALA A 156 -9.45 -15.90 0.37
CA ALA A 156 -10.13 -14.65 0.06
C ALA A 156 -9.68 -14.08 -1.30
N GLU A 157 -8.36 -14.04 -1.52
CA GLU A 157 -7.76 -13.55 -2.77
C GLU A 157 -8.18 -14.40 -3.97
N GLY A 158 -8.07 -15.73 -3.85
CA GLY A 158 -8.46 -16.65 -4.92
C GLY A 158 -9.94 -16.56 -5.26
N ARG A 159 -10.82 -16.41 -4.26
CA ARG A 159 -12.26 -16.18 -4.49
C ARG A 159 -12.52 -14.87 -5.23
N PHE A 160 -11.81 -13.81 -4.87
CA PHE A 160 -11.94 -12.52 -5.54
C PHE A 160 -11.53 -12.62 -7.01
N VAL A 161 -10.35 -13.19 -7.28
CA VAL A 161 -9.82 -13.35 -8.65
C VAL A 161 -10.67 -14.31 -9.49
N LYS A 162 -11.26 -15.35 -8.88
CA LYS A 162 -12.13 -16.31 -9.57
C LYS A 162 -13.38 -15.68 -10.19
N HIS A 163 -13.77 -14.49 -9.74
CA HIS A 163 -14.81 -13.72 -10.41
C HIS A 163 -14.41 -13.28 -11.83
N TYR A 164 -13.12 -13.12 -12.08
CA TYR A 164 -12.55 -12.61 -13.34
C TYR A 164 -11.91 -13.70 -14.20
N ALA A 165 -11.29 -14.71 -13.58
CA ALA A 165 -10.60 -15.81 -14.24
C ALA A 165 -11.13 -17.17 -13.80
N GLU A 166 -11.41 -18.07 -14.74
CA GLU A 166 -11.92 -19.42 -14.42
C GLU A 166 -10.82 -20.37 -13.94
N ASP A 167 -9.59 -20.22 -14.46
CA ASP A 167 -8.45 -21.08 -14.13
C ASP A 167 -7.55 -20.44 -13.06
N VAL A 168 -8.00 -20.53 -11.81
CA VAL A 168 -7.26 -20.01 -10.64
C VAL A 168 -6.70 -21.16 -9.81
N THR A 169 -5.38 -21.14 -9.60
CA THR A 169 -4.66 -22.14 -8.81
C THR A 169 -3.90 -21.49 -7.67
N VAL A 170 -4.05 -22.01 -6.46
CA VAL A 170 -3.24 -21.62 -5.31
C VAL A 170 -1.91 -22.37 -5.32
N VAL A 171 -0.83 -21.58 -5.25
CA VAL A 171 0.55 -22.01 -5.14
C VAL A 171 1.01 -21.74 -3.72
N ARG A 172 1.48 -22.77 -3.01
CA ARG A 172 1.96 -22.59 -1.64
C ARG A 172 3.38 -22.01 -1.63
N PRO A 173 3.66 -21.03 -0.77
CA PRO A 173 5.01 -20.56 -0.54
C PRO A 173 5.84 -21.64 0.16
N GLU A 174 7.17 -21.45 0.14
CA GLU A 174 8.12 -22.35 0.78
C GLU A 174 7.87 -22.40 2.28
N HIS A 175 7.94 -23.60 2.86
CA HIS A 175 7.81 -23.85 4.29
C HIS A 175 6.49 -23.36 4.93
N ALA A 176 5.48 -23.04 4.12
CA ALA A 176 4.13 -22.78 4.62
C ALA A 176 3.61 -24.01 5.38
N PRO A 177 2.85 -23.87 6.47
CA PRO A 177 2.20 -25.02 7.07
C PRO A 177 1.25 -25.71 6.07
N LEU A 178 1.32 -27.04 6.01
CA LEU A 178 0.31 -27.85 5.33
C LEU A 178 -0.93 -27.91 6.22
N ASP A 179 -1.84 -26.97 5.98
CA ASP A 179 -3.12 -26.86 6.69
C ASP A 179 -4.22 -27.60 5.93
N ASN A 180 -4.62 -28.76 6.45
CA ASN A 180 -5.71 -29.57 5.91
C ASN A 180 -7.06 -28.84 5.88
N ASP A 181 -7.32 -27.93 6.84
CA ASP A 181 -8.57 -27.20 6.88
C ASP A 181 -8.56 -26.03 5.89
N GLY A 182 -7.41 -25.37 5.72
CA GLY A 182 -7.15 -24.43 4.63
C GLY A 182 -7.32 -25.06 3.24
N GLU A 183 -6.84 -26.30 3.05
CA GLU A 183 -7.04 -27.06 1.80
C GLU A 183 -8.51 -27.35 1.53
N LYS A 184 -9.26 -27.79 2.55
CA LYS A 184 -10.70 -27.99 2.42
C LYS A 184 -11.40 -26.68 2.07
N ALA A 185 -11.04 -25.57 2.71
CA ALA A 185 -11.64 -24.26 2.44
C ALA A 185 -11.38 -23.78 1.01
N LEU A 186 -10.16 -23.98 0.50
CA LEU A 186 -9.77 -23.70 -0.88
C LEU A 186 -10.54 -24.58 -1.88
N SER A 187 -10.64 -25.89 -1.61
CA SER A 187 -11.41 -26.82 -2.42
C SER A 187 -12.91 -26.48 -2.43
N GLN A 188 -13.48 -26.10 -1.28
CA GLN A 188 -14.86 -25.63 -1.16
C GLN A 188 -15.10 -24.29 -1.88
N ALA A 189 -14.07 -23.45 -2.03
CA ALA A 189 -14.10 -22.27 -2.89
C ALA A 189 -13.99 -22.62 -4.39
N GLY A 190 -13.78 -23.90 -4.71
CA GLY A 190 -13.52 -24.42 -6.05
C GLY A 190 -12.20 -23.93 -6.62
N LEU A 191 -11.21 -23.64 -5.78
CA LEU A 191 -9.87 -23.27 -6.20
C LEU A 191 -9.03 -24.54 -6.38
N LYS A 192 -8.23 -24.57 -7.44
CA LYS A 192 -7.20 -25.61 -7.60
C LYS A 192 -6.06 -25.31 -6.64
N ILE A 193 -5.36 -26.34 -6.17
CA ILE A 193 -4.20 -26.17 -5.30
C ILE A 193 -3.11 -27.11 -5.78
N LEU A 194 -1.87 -26.62 -5.86
CA LEU A 194 -0.74 -27.49 -6.16
C LEU A 194 -0.41 -28.37 -4.94
N PRO A 195 0.01 -29.63 -5.18
CA PRO A 195 0.10 -30.65 -4.14
C PRO A 195 1.31 -30.49 -3.20
N SER A 196 2.30 -29.69 -3.57
CA SER A 196 3.54 -29.46 -2.82
C SER A 196 3.85 -27.97 -2.69
N HIS A 197 4.92 -27.61 -1.98
CA HIS A 197 5.41 -26.23 -1.95
C HIS A 197 6.06 -25.86 -3.28
N ARG A 198 6.00 -24.58 -3.65
CA ARG A 198 6.88 -24.09 -4.70
C ARG A 198 8.34 -24.29 -4.29
N ARG A 199 9.18 -24.64 -5.24
CA ARG A 199 10.64 -24.59 -5.13
C ARG A 199 11.18 -23.29 -5.72
N ASP A 200 10.72 -22.92 -6.92
CA ASP A 200 11.24 -21.76 -7.64
C ASP A 200 10.16 -21.13 -8.54
N ILE A 201 10.40 -19.89 -8.96
CA ILE A 201 9.57 -19.15 -9.91
C ILE A 201 10.48 -18.54 -10.96
N ARG A 202 10.14 -18.74 -12.23
CA ARG A 202 10.83 -18.16 -13.39
C ARG A 202 9.86 -17.37 -14.25
N LEU A 203 10.36 -16.38 -14.97
CA LEU A 203 9.63 -15.70 -16.04
C LEU A 203 10.06 -16.28 -17.38
N ASP A 204 9.11 -16.44 -18.30
CA ASP A 204 9.38 -16.69 -19.72
C ASP A 204 8.76 -15.58 -20.58
N ASP A 205 8.80 -15.70 -21.91
CA ASP A 205 8.33 -14.65 -22.82
C ASP A 205 6.83 -14.32 -22.64
N ASP A 206 6.00 -15.29 -22.25
CA ASP A 206 4.55 -15.11 -22.16
C ASP A 206 3.94 -15.45 -20.79
N GLY A 207 4.72 -15.59 -19.73
CA GLY A 207 4.16 -15.89 -18.41
C GLY A 207 5.16 -16.23 -17.31
N ILE A 208 4.64 -16.98 -16.35
CA ILE A 208 5.31 -17.40 -15.12
C ILE A 208 5.32 -18.92 -15.06
N VAL A 209 6.50 -19.49 -14.80
CA VAL A 209 6.68 -20.92 -14.55
C VAL A 209 6.98 -21.12 -13.07
N VAL A 210 6.16 -21.93 -12.42
CA VAL A 210 6.36 -22.35 -11.02
C VAL A 210 6.89 -23.78 -11.01
N GLU A 211 8.09 -23.98 -10.45
CA GLU A 211 8.62 -25.30 -10.16
C GLU A 211 8.22 -25.70 -8.75
N MET A 212 7.76 -26.94 -8.58
CA MET A 212 7.29 -27.52 -7.34
C MET A 212 8.35 -28.46 -6.73
N GLU A 213 8.31 -28.67 -5.41
CA GLU A 213 9.28 -29.55 -4.74
C GLU A 213 9.22 -31.01 -5.21
N ASP A 214 8.04 -31.46 -5.68
CA ASP A 214 7.84 -32.80 -6.26
C ASP A 214 8.33 -32.93 -7.71
N GLY A 215 8.93 -31.88 -8.28
CA GLY A 215 9.45 -31.83 -9.64
C GLY A 215 8.41 -31.49 -10.70
N ARG A 216 7.15 -31.22 -10.33
CA ARG A 216 6.16 -30.66 -11.26
C ARG A 216 6.55 -29.24 -11.64
N GLU A 217 6.34 -28.89 -12.90
CA GLU A 217 6.31 -27.50 -13.34
C GLU A 217 4.91 -27.14 -13.81
N GLU A 218 4.46 -25.93 -13.48
CA GLU A 218 3.20 -25.40 -13.97
C GLU A 218 3.34 -23.96 -14.43
N ARG A 219 2.81 -23.68 -15.62
CA ARG A 219 2.80 -22.35 -16.23
C ARG A 219 1.50 -21.61 -15.95
N PHE A 220 1.63 -20.31 -15.72
CA PHE A 220 0.56 -19.33 -15.48
C PHE A 220 0.82 -18.08 -16.33
N ASP A 221 -0.23 -17.37 -16.70
CA ASP A 221 -0.09 -16.08 -17.37
C ASP A 221 0.24 -14.97 -16.36
N THR A 222 -0.32 -15.08 -15.14
CA THR A 222 -0.17 -14.09 -14.06
C THR A 222 -0.06 -14.77 -12.70
N LEU A 223 0.71 -14.16 -11.80
CA LEU A 223 0.84 -14.51 -10.40
C LEU A 223 0.39 -13.35 -9.49
N TYR A 224 -0.62 -13.58 -8.66
CA TYR A 224 -0.94 -12.70 -7.53
C TYR A 224 -0.17 -13.14 -6.29
N VAL A 225 0.48 -12.19 -5.62
CA VAL A 225 1.25 -12.41 -4.39
C VAL A 225 0.36 -12.09 -3.19
N ALA A 226 -0.22 -13.13 -2.60
CA ALA A 226 -1.06 -13.07 -1.40
C ALA A 226 -0.24 -13.40 -0.13
N LEU A 227 0.91 -12.74 0.04
CA LEU A 227 1.80 -12.92 1.20
C LEU A 227 1.60 -11.85 2.29
N GLY A 228 0.76 -10.86 2.02
CA GLY A 228 0.45 -9.74 2.91
C GLY A 228 1.39 -8.54 2.75
N THR A 229 1.19 -7.56 3.63
CA THR A 229 1.95 -6.31 3.67
C THR A 229 2.45 -6.03 5.09
N ASP A 230 3.46 -5.17 5.20
CA ASP A 230 3.99 -4.66 6.45
C ASP A 230 3.73 -3.15 6.54
N PRO A 231 2.80 -2.68 7.40
CA PRO A 231 2.53 -1.26 7.57
C PRO A 231 3.66 -0.51 8.26
N HIS A 232 3.94 0.72 7.79
CA HIS A 232 4.99 1.58 8.34
C HIS A 232 4.47 2.39 9.53
N SER A 233 4.05 1.70 10.59
CA SER A 233 3.38 2.28 11.76
C SER A 233 4.29 2.59 12.95
N ASP A 234 5.62 2.50 12.78
CA ASP A 234 6.58 2.66 13.88
C ASP A 234 6.43 4.01 14.60
N LEU A 235 6.28 5.10 13.86
CA LEU A 235 6.06 6.44 14.46
C LEU A 235 4.78 6.51 15.30
N ALA A 236 3.70 5.86 14.86
CA ALA A 236 2.46 5.81 15.61
C ALA A 236 2.62 4.99 16.89
N ARG A 237 3.32 3.84 16.80
CA ARG A 237 3.64 2.98 17.94
C ARG A 237 4.44 3.72 19.00
N ASP A 238 5.48 4.44 18.58
CA ASP A 238 6.37 5.18 19.48
C ASP A 238 5.65 6.36 20.17
N LEU A 239 4.65 6.94 19.51
CA LEU A 239 3.74 7.95 20.08
C LEU A 239 2.67 7.35 21.01
N GLY A 240 2.57 6.02 21.10
CA GLY A 240 1.59 5.31 21.93
C GLY A 240 0.20 5.16 21.30
N ALA A 241 0.08 5.31 19.97
CA ALA A 241 -1.17 5.06 19.28
C ALA A 241 -1.54 3.57 19.28
N GLU A 242 -2.84 3.30 19.24
CA GLU A 242 -3.36 1.94 19.09
C GLU A 242 -3.02 1.40 17.70
N LEU A 243 -2.72 0.11 17.61
CA LEU A 243 -2.47 -0.61 16.36
C LEU A 243 -3.34 -1.86 16.30
N THR A 244 -3.74 -2.27 15.09
CA THR A 244 -4.36 -3.58 14.89
C THR A 244 -3.34 -4.70 15.07
N GLU A 245 -3.80 -5.95 15.14
CA GLU A 245 -2.91 -7.13 15.13
C GLU A 245 -2.01 -7.18 13.89
N ALA A 246 -2.51 -6.68 12.75
CA ALA A 246 -1.74 -6.57 11.51
C ALA A 246 -0.75 -5.38 11.50
N GLY A 247 -0.72 -4.56 12.56
CA GLY A 247 0.15 -3.40 12.68
C GLY A 247 -0.35 -2.15 11.94
N CYS A 248 -1.57 -2.15 11.39
CA CYS A 248 -2.19 -0.97 10.79
C CYS A 248 -2.66 0.01 11.89
N ILE A 249 -2.81 1.27 11.54
CA ILE A 249 -3.31 2.32 12.44
C ILE A 249 -4.84 2.43 12.30
N PRO A 250 -5.65 2.11 13.33
CA PRO A 250 -7.07 2.41 13.34
C PRO A 250 -7.28 3.93 13.37
N VAL A 251 -8.28 4.40 12.63
CA VAL A 251 -8.67 5.81 12.63
C VAL A 251 -10.20 5.94 12.71
N ASP A 252 -10.65 7.08 13.20
CA ASP A 252 -12.06 7.44 13.23
C ASP A 252 -12.56 7.99 11.87
N ALA A 253 -13.79 8.50 11.84
CA ALA A 253 -14.40 9.07 10.65
C ALA A 253 -13.70 10.35 10.13
N HIS A 254 -12.84 10.97 10.94
CA HIS A 254 -12.03 12.14 10.62
C HIS A 254 -10.58 11.77 10.25
N CYS A 255 -10.28 10.47 10.16
CA CYS A 255 -8.92 9.94 9.99
C CYS A 255 -7.99 10.25 11.16
N GLU A 256 -8.54 10.56 12.34
CA GLU A 256 -7.76 10.75 13.57
C GLU A 256 -7.51 9.41 14.25
N THR A 257 -6.30 9.25 14.79
CA THR A 257 -5.90 8.05 15.55
C THR A 257 -6.43 8.12 16.99
N SER A 258 -6.07 7.15 17.84
CA SER A 258 -6.34 7.22 19.29
C SER A 258 -5.60 8.36 20.03
N ILE A 259 -4.76 9.10 19.31
CA ILE A 259 -3.90 10.17 19.81
C ILE A 259 -4.40 11.50 19.24
N GLU A 260 -4.98 12.35 20.10
CA GLU A 260 -5.46 13.68 19.69
C GLU A 260 -4.36 14.49 18.97
N GLY A 261 -4.70 14.99 17.78
CA GLY A 261 -3.84 15.75 16.87
C GLY A 261 -2.99 14.89 15.93
N LEU A 262 -2.98 13.57 16.11
CA LEU A 262 -2.31 12.62 15.23
C LEU A 262 -3.32 11.95 14.30
N PHE A 263 -3.11 12.17 13.01
CA PHE A 263 -3.92 11.61 11.93
C PHE A 263 -3.12 10.56 11.15
N ALA A 264 -3.81 9.61 10.54
CA ALA A 264 -3.20 8.63 9.63
C ALA A 264 -4.05 8.48 8.36
N ILE A 265 -3.38 8.40 7.21
CA ILE A 265 -4.03 8.38 5.88
C ILE A 265 -3.36 7.39 4.92
N GLY A 266 -4.12 6.91 3.93
CA GLY A 266 -3.63 5.91 2.97
C GLY A 266 -3.38 4.53 3.58
N ASP A 267 -2.54 3.74 2.93
CA ASP A 267 -2.36 2.30 3.19
C ASP A 267 -1.89 1.94 4.62
N VAL A 268 -1.34 2.90 5.39
CA VAL A 268 -0.95 2.63 6.79
C VAL A 268 -2.18 2.44 7.71
N VAL A 269 -3.35 2.92 7.26
CA VAL A 269 -4.62 2.81 8.00
C VAL A 269 -5.19 1.40 7.87
N ALA A 270 -5.87 0.93 8.92
CA ALA A 270 -6.63 -0.31 8.88
C ALA A 270 -7.82 -0.22 7.92
N GLY A 271 -7.61 -0.50 6.63
CA GLY A 271 -8.63 -0.30 5.61
C GLY A 271 -8.23 -0.75 4.21
N LEU A 272 -8.69 0.00 3.21
CA LEU A 272 -8.54 -0.32 1.80
C LEU A 272 -7.28 0.32 1.20
N ASP A 273 -6.37 -0.49 0.68
CA ASP A 273 -5.15 -0.02 -0.02
C ASP A 273 -5.47 0.41 -1.46
N GLN A 274 -6.06 1.60 -1.65
CA GLN A 274 -6.34 2.18 -2.97
C GLN A 274 -5.91 3.65 -3.04
N ILE A 275 -5.40 4.07 -4.19
CA ILE A 275 -4.99 5.46 -4.43
C ILE A 275 -6.13 6.42 -4.11
N ALA A 276 -7.31 6.18 -4.68
CA ALA A 276 -8.49 7.02 -4.45
C ALA A 276 -8.92 7.05 -2.97
N TYR A 277 -8.75 5.95 -2.25
CA TYR A 277 -9.06 5.86 -0.82
C TYR A 277 -8.08 6.71 0.00
N GLY A 278 -6.78 6.61 -0.27
CA GLY A 278 -5.76 7.45 0.37
C GLY A 278 -5.92 8.95 0.06
N MET A 279 -6.32 9.30 -1.17
CA MET A 279 -6.66 10.68 -1.54
C MET A 279 -7.91 11.19 -0.80
N GLY A 280 -8.92 10.32 -0.61
CA GLY A 280 -10.11 10.63 0.18
C GLY A 280 -9.79 10.87 1.65
N HIS A 281 -8.97 10.00 2.27
CA HIS A 281 -8.48 10.20 3.63
C HIS A 281 -7.75 11.54 3.79
N ALA A 282 -6.93 11.93 2.82
CA ALA A 282 -6.26 13.22 2.84
C ALA A 282 -7.25 14.39 2.90
N ALA A 283 -8.31 14.35 2.09
CA ALA A 283 -9.36 15.38 2.09
C ALA A 283 -10.05 15.51 3.45
N VAL A 284 -10.39 14.36 4.06
CA VAL A 284 -11.06 14.28 5.37
C VAL A 284 -10.15 14.82 6.47
N ALA A 285 -8.94 14.26 6.62
CA ALA A 285 -7.99 14.64 7.67
C ALA A 285 -7.62 16.13 7.60
N CYS A 286 -7.31 16.63 6.41
CA CYS A 286 -6.89 18.02 6.24
C CYS A 286 -8.03 19.00 6.53
N THR A 287 -9.27 18.65 6.21
CA THR A 287 -10.44 19.47 6.52
C THR A 287 -10.68 19.52 8.03
N GLU A 288 -10.56 18.39 8.72
CA GLU A 288 -10.67 18.33 10.18
C GLU A 288 -9.59 19.21 10.85
N ILE A 289 -8.34 19.04 10.46
CA ILE A 289 -7.23 19.86 10.96
C ILE A 289 -7.52 21.34 10.71
N HIS A 290 -7.95 21.71 9.49
CA HIS A 290 -8.27 23.09 9.18
C HIS A 290 -9.35 23.68 10.11
N ASN A 291 -10.43 22.94 10.36
CA ASN A 291 -11.53 23.38 11.21
C ASN A 291 -11.09 23.58 12.68
N ARG A 292 -10.32 22.63 13.24
CA ARG A 292 -9.78 22.76 14.60
C ARG A 292 -8.89 23.97 14.76
N LEU A 293 -8.08 24.26 13.74
CA LEU A 293 -7.18 25.41 13.75
C LEU A 293 -7.94 26.75 13.58
N LEU A 294 -9.21 26.76 13.17
CA LEU A 294 -10.10 27.92 13.26
C LEU A 294 -10.71 28.12 14.66
N GLY A 295 -10.65 27.10 15.53
CA GLY A 295 -11.34 27.08 16.82
C GLY A 295 -12.83 26.73 16.70
N CYS A 296 -13.22 26.04 15.63
CA CYS A 296 -14.58 25.53 15.40
C CYS A 296 -14.77 24.13 15.99
#